data_AF-A0A418WHL9-F1
#
_entry.id   AF-A0A418WHL9-F1
#
_cell.length_a   1.000
_cell.length_b   1.000
_cell.length_c   1.000
_cell.angle_alpha   90.00
_cell.angle_beta   90.00
_cell.angle_gamma   90.00
#
_symmetry.space_group_name_H-M   'P 1'
#
loop_
_entity.id
_entity.type
_entity.pdbx_description
1 polymer ?
#
loop_
_entity_poly.entity_id
_entity_poly.type
_entity_poly.pdbx_seq_one_letter_code
_entity_poly.pdbx_strand_id
1 'polypeptide(L)'
;MPRAQDKKDHPLSMRLPEADIALIDRAAGLHGRSRTDFVRDAAVRAAEAVLMETLPIRMSADGFTAFIAALSGPATPVPALVEVLRRPAPWERQTLQE
;
A
#
# COMPACT_ATOMS: atom_id res chain seq x y z
N MET A 1 20.64 -5.16 3.39
CA MET A 1 19.83 -4.14 4.09
C MET A 1 19.20 -3.25 3.03
N PRO A 2 17.87 -3.21 2.85
CA PRO A 2 17.28 -2.28 1.91
C PRO A 2 17.61 -0.86 2.39
N ARG A 3 18.17 -0.06 1.50
CA ARG A 3 18.51 1.34 1.76
C ARG A 3 17.20 2.04 2.11
N ALA A 4 17.02 2.45 3.36
CA ALA A 4 15.93 3.33 3.73
C ALA A 4 16.00 4.51 2.77
N GLN A 5 15.01 4.62 1.88
CA GLN A 5 14.93 5.75 0.96
C GLN A 5 15.00 7.01 1.82
N ASP A 6 15.95 7.89 1.56
CA ASP A 6 15.99 9.21 2.18
C ASP A 6 14.61 9.85 1.97
N LYS A 7 13.84 9.96 3.05
CA LYS A 7 12.54 10.63 3.04
C LYS A 7 12.82 12.10 2.77
N LYS A 8 12.74 12.49 1.50
CA LYS A 8 12.75 13.89 1.11
C LYS A 8 11.39 14.46 1.51
N ASP A 9 11.38 15.23 2.59
CA ASP A 9 10.18 15.95 3.01
C ASP A 9 9.89 17.07 1.99
N HIS A 10 8.68 17.06 1.44
CA HIS A 10 8.21 18.08 0.51
C HIS A 10 7.23 19.03 1.24
N PRO A 11 7.43 20.36 1.17
CA PRO A 11 6.55 21.30 1.85
C PRO A 11 5.16 21.29 1.21
N LEU A 12 4.11 21.27 2.05
CA LEU A 12 2.72 21.37 1.63
C LEU A 12 2.15 22.72 2.10
N SER A 13 1.75 23.56 1.15
CA SER A 13 1.09 24.85 1.43
C SER A 13 -0.38 24.77 1.05
N MET A 14 -1.26 25.15 1.97
CA MET A 14 -2.72 25.22 1.75
C MET A 14 -3.34 26.35 2.54
N ARG A 15 -4.48 26.84 2.08
CA ARG A 15 -5.28 27.88 2.75
C ARG A 15 -6.47 27.24 3.44
N LEU A 16 -6.68 27.58 4.71
CA LEU A 16 -7.84 27.16 5.49
C LEU A 16 -8.54 28.39 6.07
N PRO A 17 -9.88 28.35 6.23
CA PRO A 17 -10.60 29.30 7.04
C PRO A 17 -10.06 29.36 8.47
N GLU A 18 -10.12 30.54 9.09
CA GLU A 18 -9.66 30.74 10.47
C GLU A 18 -10.37 29.83 11.47
N ALA A 19 -11.67 29.59 11.28
CA ALA A 19 -12.46 28.69 12.10
C ALA A 19 -11.92 27.23 12.05
N ASP A 20 -11.51 26.77 10.87
CA ASP A 20 -10.96 25.42 10.70
C ASP A 20 -9.58 25.30 11.36
N ILE A 21 -8.74 26.34 11.23
CA ILE A 21 -7.44 26.39 11.90
C ILE A 21 -7.61 26.33 13.42
N ALA A 22 -8.54 27.10 13.98
CA ALA A 22 -8.81 27.10 15.42
C ALA A 22 -9.32 25.74 15.92
N LEU A 23 -10.16 25.06 15.12
CA LEU A 23 -10.63 23.72 15.43
C LEU A 23 -9.48 22.69 15.42
N ILE A 24 -8.62 22.74 14.40
CA ILE A 24 -7.45 21.86 14.28
C ILE A 24 -6.49 22.07 15.44
N ASP A 25 -6.21 23.30 15.82
CA ASP A 25 -5.31 23.61 16.94
C ASP A 25 -5.81 23.06 18.26
N ARG A 26 -7.12 23.19 18.51
CA ARG A 26 -7.74 22.61 19.70
C ARG A 26 -7.60 21.09 19.70
N ALA A 27 -7.86 20.44 18.57
CA ALA A 27 -7.74 18.98 18.45
C ALA A 27 -6.28 18.51 18.61
N ALA A 28 -5.33 19.20 17.98
CA ALA A 28 -3.90 18.91 18.10
C ALA A 28 -3.42 19.07 19.55
N GLY A 29 -3.88 20.13 20.23
CA GLY A 29 -3.59 20.39 21.64
C GLY A 29 -4.11 19.29 22.58
N LEU A 30 -5.33 18.79 22.35
CA LEU A 30 -5.87 17.65 23.11
C LEU A 30 -5.05 16.37 22.95
N HIS A 31 -4.42 16.19 21.79
CA HIS A 31 -3.54 15.06 21.50
C HIS A 31 -2.08 15.29 21.88
N GLY A 32 -1.72 16.48 22.40
CA GLY A 32 -0.33 16.83 22.73
C GLY A 32 0.60 16.85 21.52
N ARG A 33 0.08 17.14 20.32
CA ARG A 33 0.84 17.14 19.06
C ARG A 33 0.88 18.54 18.45
N SER A 34 1.88 18.79 17.60
CA SER A 34 1.91 20.01 16.80
C SER A 34 0.78 20.01 15.77
N ARG A 35 0.34 21.20 15.35
CA ARG A 35 -0.63 21.37 14.24
C ARG A 35 -0.19 20.60 13.01
N THR A 36 1.07 20.74 12.62
CA THR A 36 1.64 20.10 11.43
C THR A 36 1.59 18.58 11.53
N ASP A 37 1.98 18.01 12.67
CA ASP A 37 1.95 16.55 12.87
C ASP A 37 0.53 16.01 12.86
N PHE A 38 -0.40 16.73 13.50
CA PHE A 38 -1.81 16.35 13.54
C PHE A 38 -2.43 16.33 12.14
N VAL A 39 -2.23 17.40 11.36
CA VAL A 39 -2.75 17.50 9.98
C VAL A 39 -2.11 16.44 9.08
N ARG A 40 -0.80 16.21 9.20
CA ARG A 40 -0.09 15.18 8.43
C ARG A 40 -0.64 13.79 8.71
N ASP A 41 -0.76 13.40 9.97
CA ASP A 41 -1.28 12.09 10.36
C ASP A 41 -2.73 11.90 9.90
N ALA A 42 -3.58 12.93 10.09
CA ALA A 42 -4.97 12.89 9.63
C ALA A 42 -5.08 12.73 8.10
N ALA A 43 -4.27 13.48 7.33
CA ALA A 43 -4.27 13.41 5.87
C ALA A 43 -3.82 12.04 5.35
N VAL A 44 -2.76 11.47 5.94
CA VAL A 44 -2.26 10.14 5.56
C VAL A 44 -3.31 9.07 5.87
N ARG A 45 -3.90 9.09 7.06
CA ARG A 45 -4.95 8.13 7.43
C ARG A 45 -6.17 8.21 6.52
N ALA A 46 -6.59 9.42 6.15
CA ALA A 46 -7.70 9.61 5.22
C ALA A 46 -7.36 9.04 3.83
N ALA A 47 -6.14 9.28 3.33
CA ALA A 47 -5.68 8.71 2.07
C ALA A 47 -5.62 7.17 2.11
N GLU A 48 -5.08 6.60 3.19
CA GLU A 48 -5.03 5.15 3.40
C GLU A 48 -6.43 4.53 3.41
N ALA A 49 -7.38 5.14 4.12
CA ALA A 49 -8.77 4.66 4.15
C ALA A 49 -9.39 4.60 2.74
N VAL A 50 -9.23 5.66 1.95
CA VAL A 50 -9.74 5.72 0.56
C VAL A 50 -9.08 4.66 -0.33
N LEU A 51 -7.78 4.44 -0.17
CA LEU A 51 -7.08 3.39 -0.89
C LEU A 51 -7.63 2.01 -0.49
N MET A 52 -7.84 1.75 0.80
CA MET A 52 -8.40 0.49 1.28
C MET A 52 -9.83 0.24 0.80
N GLU A 53 -10.62 1.28 0.55
CA GLU A 53 -11.96 1.16 -0.05
C GLU A 53 -11.92 0.79 -1.54
N THR A 54 -10.87 1.19 -2.26
CA THR A 54 -10.74 1.03 -3.71
C THR A 54 -9.91 -0.20 -4.13
N LEU A 55 -9.10 -0.75 -3.21
CA LEU A 55 -8.30 -1.95 -3.40
C LEU A 55 -9.00 -3.32 -3.31
N PRO A 56 -10.21 -3.51 -2.74
CA PRO A 56 -10.76 -4.85 -2.60
C PRO A 56 -11.24 -5.37 -3.96
N ILE A 57 -10.78 -6.56 -4.34
CA ILE A 57 -11.33 -7.31 -5.47
C ILE A 57 -12.77 -7.68 -5.10
N ARG A 58 -13.73 -6.95 -5.67
CA ARG A 58 -15.16 -7.24 -5.51
C ARG A 58 -15.48 -8.50 -6.32
N MET A 59 -16.06 -9.50 -5.67
CA MET A 59 -16.55 -10.71 -6.33
C MET A 59 -17.94 -11.07 -5.79
N SER A 60 -18.75 -11.75 -6.60
CA SER A 60 -20.02 -12.32 -6.15
C SER A 60 -19.78 -13.44 -5.12
N ALA A 61 -20.80 -13.80 -4.36
CA ALA A 61 -20.72 -14.93 -3.43
C ALA A 61 -20.30 -16.23 -4.15
N ASP A 62 -20.88 -16.51 -5.30
CA ASP A 62 -20.51 -17.67 -6.12
C ASP A 62 -19.06 -17.60 -6.62
N GLY A 63 -18.59 -16.41 -7.01
CA GLY A 63 -17.20 -16.18 -7.40
C GLY A 63 -16.23 -16.42 -6.24
N PHE A 64 -16.61 -16.01 -5.02
CA PHE A 64 -15.84 -16.28 -3.80
C PHE A 64 -15.78 -17.77 -3.48
N THR A 65 -16.90 -18.49 -3.57
CA THR A 65 -16.94 -19.94 -3.36
C THR A 65 -16.06 -20.68 -4.37
N ALA A 66 -16.14 -20.32 -5.66
CA ALA A 66 -15.29 -20.90 -6.71
C ALA A 66 -13.80 -20.60 -6.47
N PHE A 67 -13.47 -19.37 -6.06
CA PHE A 67 -12.11 -18.97 -5.74
C PHE A 67 -11.53 -19.77 -4.55
N ILE A 68 -12.29 -19.92 -3.46
CA ILE A 68 -11.87 -20.72 -2.30
C ILE A 68 -11.70 -22.20 -2.66
N ALA A 69 -12.58 -22.75 -3.49
CA ALA A 69 -12.45 -24.12 -3.98
C ALA A 69 -11.16 -24.31 -4.80
N ALA A 70 -10.83 -23.34 -5.67
CA ALA A 70 -9.59 -23.36 -6.45
C ALA A 70 -8.33 -23.24 -5.58
N LEU A 71 -8.36 -22.45 -4.51
CA LEU A 71 -7.23 -22.30 -3.57
C LEU A 71 -7.03 -23.50 -2.65
N SER A 72 -8.11 -24.15 -2.23
CA SER A 72 -8.06 -25.25 -1.26
C SER A 72 -7.71 -26.59 -1.92
N GLY A 73 -7.84 -26.68 -3.25
CA GLY A 73 -7.48 -27.87 -4.03
C GLY A 73 -5.97 -28.00 -4.25
N PRO A 74 -5.49 -29.20 -4.62
CA PRO A 74 -4.11 -29.38 -5.03
C PRO A 74 -3.81 -28.55 -6.28
N ALA A 75 -2.62 -27.94 -6.33
CA ALA A 75 -2.19 -27.18 -7.49
C ALA A 75 -2.15 -28.09 -8.73
N THR A 76 -2.95 -27.74 -9.74
CA THR A 76 -2.95 -28.48 -11.01
C THR A 76 -1.86 -27.91 -11.91
N PRO A 77 -0.87 -28.72 -12.34
CA PRO A 77 0.23 -28.21 -13.14
C PRO A 77 -0.28 -27.79 -14.51
N VAL A 78 0.00 -26.53 -14.88
CA VAL A 78 -0.20 -26.01 -16.23
C VAL A 78 1.14 -26.15 -16.98
N PRO A 79 1.24 -26.96 -18.05
CA PRO A 79 2.52 -27.27 -18.69
C PRO A 79 3.36 -26.04 -19.06
N ALA A 80 2.73 -25.00 -19.61
CA ALA A 80 3.39 -23.74 -19.95
C ALA A 80 3.95 -23.01 -18.70
N LEU A 81 3.22 -23.03 -17.58
CA LEU A 81 3.68 -22.42 -16.33
C LEU A 81 4.85 -23.20 -15.72
N VAL A 82 4.80 -24.54 -15.80
CA VAL A 82 5.89 -25.42 -15.36
C VAL A 82 7.16 -25.17 -16.17
N GLU A 83 7.04 -25.00 -17.48
CA GLU A 83 8.17 -24.66 -18.36
C GLU A 83 8.81 -23.32 -17.99
N VAL A 84 7.97 -22.29 -17.77
CA VAL A 84 8.45 -20.97 -17.33
C VAL A 84 9.15 -21.03 -15.98
N LEU A 85 8.59 -21.74 -14.99
CA LEU A 85 9.17 -21.87 -13.66
C LEU A 85 10.47 -22.70 -13.64
N ARG A 86 10.66 -23.61 -14.61
CA ARG A 86 11.90 -24.38 -14.77
C ARG A 86 13.01 -23.60 -15.46
N ARG A 87 12.68 -22.51 -16.15
CA ARG A 87 13.66 -21.70 -16.85
C ARG A 87 14.51 -20.93 -15.84
N PRO A 88 15.85 -21.00 -15.91
CA PRO A 88 16.70 -20.19 -15.05
C PRO A 88 16.39 -18.71 -15.25
N ALA A 89 16.35 -17.97 -14.14
CA ALA A 89 15.93 -16.58 -14.20
C ALA A 89 16.94 -15.79 -15.05
N PRO A 90 16.49 -14.84 -15.88
CA PRO A 90 17.37 -14.12 -16.81
C PRO A 90 18.59 -13.44 -16.14
N TRP A 91 18.46 -13.07 -14.86
CA TRP A 91 19.50 -12.41 -14.06
C TRP A 91 20.49 -13.36 -13.37
N GLU A 92 20.23 -14.67 -13.34
CA GLU A 92 21.15 -15.67 -12.76
C GLU A 92 22.31 -16.00 -13.72
N ARG A 93 22.20 -15.63 -15.00
CA ARG A 93 23.20 -15.90 -16.04
C ARG A 93 24.33 -14.86 -16.12
N GLN A 94 24.42 -13.91 -15.19
CA GLN A 94 25.34 -12.77 -15.27
C GLN A 94 26.49 -12.74 -14.25
N THR A 95 26.75 -13.82 -13.50
CA THR A 95 27.87 -13.89 -12.53
C THR A 95 28.97 -14.87 -12.93
N LEU A 96 29.29 -14.99 -14.23
CA LEU A 96 30.50 -15.67 -14.68
C LEU A 96 31.13 -14.91 -15.85
N GLN A 97 32.00 -13.95 -15.53
CA GLN A 97 33.19 -13.55 -16.29
C GLN A 97 33.95 -12.46 -15.50
N GLU A 98 34.87 -12.90 -14.65
CA GLU A 98 36.16 -12.24 -14.41
C GLU A 98 37.27 -13.22 -14.78
#